data_AF-X0SYF0-F1
#
_entry.id   AF-X0SYF0-F1
#
_cell.length_a   1.000
_cell.length_b   1.000
_cell.length_c   1.000
_cell.angle_alpha   90.00
_cell.angle_beta   90.00
_cell.angle_gamma   90.00
#
_symmetry.space_group_name_H-M   'P 1'
#
loop_
_entity.id
_entity.type
_entity.pdbx_description
1 polymer ?
#
loop_
_entity_poly.entity_id
_entity_poly.type
_entity_poly.pdbx_seq_one_letter_code
_entity_poly.pdbx_strand_id
1 'polypeptide(L)'
;MTALLVSTVRRHTSATDPSGYLYVVDLDRKRAVQRSRIIEPPYHEFDTNLRGGMRGCKGIAIREDQVVISNYSVIFRYDPEWNLLGTFAHPSCAGIHDIMFQGETLWVTSARTDILMQFSFSGELLQHYYLREPSLALEDLRWKPTLLLQPDQILMGSINFLDPRTYDFGEYDRE
;
A
#
# COMPACT_ATOMS: atom_id res chain seq x y z
N MET A 1 24.18 2.04 17.06
CA MET A 1 24.15 1.80 15.60
C MET A 1 22.79 2.26 15.12
N THR A 2 22.76 3.31 14.29
CA THR A 2 21.49 3.80 13.73
C THR A 2 21.26 3.14 12.37
N ALA A 3 20.15 2.41 12.23
CA ALA A 3 19.79 1.72 11.00
C ALA A 3 18.49 2.29 10.41
N LEU A 4 18.44 2.43 9.09
CA LEU A 4 17.21 2.76 8.35
C LEU A 4 16.77 1.57 7.51
N LEU A 5 15.47 1.26 7.56
CA LEU A 5 14.83 0.42 6.56
C LEU A 5 14.36 1.31 5.42
N VAL A 6 14.83 1.03 4.21
CA VAL A 6 14.58 1.85 3.02
C VAL A 6 14.03 0.96 1.92
N SER A 7 12.91 1.35 1.32
CA SER A 7 12.43 0.75 0.08
C SER A 7 12.82 1.60 -1.13
N THR A 8 12.84 0.96 -2.30
CA THR A 8 13.07 1.62 -3.58
C THR A 8 12.01 1.19 -4.58
N VAL A 9 11.72 2.09 -5.52
CA VAL A 9 10.88 1.81 -6.69
C VAL A 9 11.73 2.01 -7.93
N ARG A 10 11.84 0.96 -8.75
CA ARG A 10 12.50 1.00 -10.05
C ARG A 10 11.43 1.18 -11.12
N ARG A 11 11.46 2.31 -11.80
CA ARG A 11 10.60 2.60 -12.95
C ARG A 11 11.20 1.99 -14.22
N HIS A 12 10.35 1.77 -15.23
CA HIS A 12 10.77 1.23 -16.54
C HIS A 12 11.53 -0.10 -16.48
N THR A 13 11.30 -0.93 -15.46
CA THR A 13 11.84 -2.28 -15.41
C THR A 13 10.97 -3.25 -16.19
N SER A 14 11.61 -4.30 -16.72
CA SER A 14 10.87 -5.45 -17.27
C SER A 14 10.07 -6.15 -16.15
N ALA A 15 9.05 -6.93 -16.53
CA ALA A 15 8.28 -7.73 -15.58
C ALA A 15 9.12 -8.85 -14.91
N THR A 16 10.25 -9.22 -15.50
CA THR A 16 11.15 -10.23 -14.93
C THR A 16 12.18 -9.66 -13.94
N ASP A 17 12.35 -8.34 -13.95
CA ASP A 17 13.26 -7.65 -13.05
C ASP A 17 12.52 -7.19 -11.78
N PRO A 18 13.16 -7.26 -10.60
CA PRO A 18 12.59 -6.69 -9.39
C PRO A 18 12.25 -5.21 -9.60
N SER A 19 11.00 -4.85 -9.34
CA SER A 19 10.48 -3.49 -9.44
C SER A 19 10.87 -2.63 -8.23
N GLY A 20 11.58 -3.21 -7.27
CA GLY A 20 12.13 -2.53 -6.12
C GLY A 20 13.02 -3.43 -5.26
N TYR A 21 13.63 -2.83 -4.26
CA TYR A 21 14.42 -3.51 -3.24
C TYR A 21 14.15 -2.90 -1.86
N LEU A 22 14.33 -3.72 -0.84
CA LEU A 22 14.44 -3.30 0.56
C LEU A 22 15.90 -3.33 0.98
N TYR A 23 16.30 -2.33 1.76
CA TYR A 23 17.65 -2.19 2.29
C TYR A 23 17.60 -1.89 3.78
N VAL A 24 18.52 -2.49 4.53
CA VAL A 24 18.90 -1.98 5.85
C VAL A 24 20.19 -1.19 5.67
N VAL A 25 20.15 0.10 5.98
CA VAL A 25 21.26 1.03 5.83
C VAL A 25 21.81 1.40 7.21
N ASP A 26 23.08 1.07 7.45
CA ASP A 26 23.83 1.53 8.61
C ASP A 26 24.29 2.97 8.34
N LEU A 27 23.71 3.94 9.05
CA LEU A 27 24.00 5.36 8.85
C LEU A 27 25.39 5.75 9.36
N ASP A 28 25.85 5.12 10.43
CA ASP A 28 27.15 5.40 11.02
C ASP A 28 28.27 4.98 10.05
N ARG A 29 28.11 3.82 9.39
CA ARG A 29 29.05 3.29 8.39
C ARG A 29 28.75 3.71 6.96
N LYS A 30 27.64 4.40 6.72
CA LYS A 30 27.16 4.85 5.38
C LYS A 30 27.13 3.74 4.34
N ARG A 31 26.62 2.55 4.72
CA ARG A 31 26.52 1.40 3.81
C ARG A 31 25.25 0.60 4.03
N ALA A 32 24.75 -0.03 2.95
CA ALA A 32 23.76 -1.08 3.08
C ALA A 32 24.41 -2.30 3.75
N VAL A 33 23.75 -2.83 4.79
CA VAL A 33 24.20 -4.03 5.51
C VAL A 33 23.34 -5.25 5.17
N GLN A 34 22.11 -5.02 4.68
CA GLN A 34 21.23 -6.07 4.16
C GLN A 34 20.47 -5.54 2.94
N ARG A 35 20.05 -6.47 2.08
CA ARG A 35 19.24 -6.20 0.88
C ARG A 35 18.32 -7.38 0.59
N SER A 36 17.08 -7.10 0.23
CA SER A 36 16.16 -8.08 -0.36
C SER A 36 15.45 -7.50 -1.57
N ARG A 37 15.00 -8.37 -2.48
CA ARG A 37 14.01 -8.01 -3.51
C ARG A 37 12.67 -7.77 -2.80
N ILE A 38 11.87 -6.86 -3.32
CA ILE A 38 10.48 -6.76 -2.85
C ILE A 38 9.69 -8.00 -3.28
N ILE A 39 8.53 -8.19 -2.66
CA ILE A 39 7.52 -9.14 -3.13
C ILE A 39 6.63 -8.39 -4.13
N GLU A 40 6.71 -8.76 -5.40
CA GLU A 40 5.88 -8.16 -6.46
C GLU A 40 4.39 -8.42 -6.20
N PRO A 41 3.50 -7.45 -6.49
CA PRO A 41 2.07 -7.67 -6.35
C PRO A 41 1.55 -8.64 -7.42
N PRO A 42 0.46 -9.39 -7.15
CA PRO A 42 0.02 -10.50 -8.00
C PRO A 42 -0.32 -10.17 -9.45
N TYR A 43 -0.62 -8.90 -9.77
CA TYR A 43 -1.07 -8.47 -11.10
C TYR A 43 -0.14 -7.43 -11.74
N HIS A 44 1.10 -7.31 -11.26
CA HIS A 44 2.07 -6.32 -11.73
C HIS A 44 2.37 -6.39 -13.24
N GLU A 45 2.20 -7.55 -13.87
CA GLU A 45 2.39 -7.78 -15.29
C GLU A 45 1.32 -7.10 -16.15
N PHE A 46 0.16 -6.78 -15.56
CA PHE A 46 -0.92 -6.03 -16.19
C PHE A 46 -0.82 -4.52 -15.90
N ASP A 47 0.22 -4.08 -15.18
CA ASP A 47 0.47 -2.66 -14.90
C ASP A 47 0.99 -1.93 -16.15
N THR A 48 0.07 -1.26 -16.84
CA THR A 48 0.38 -0.42 -18.01
C THR A 48 1.06 0.90 -17.62
N ASN A 49 1.10 1.27 -16.34
CA ASN A 49 1.62 2.56 -15.90
C ASN A 49 3.15 2.55 -15.80
N LEU A 50 3.82 3.20 -16.75
CA LEU A 50 5.28 3.29 -16.78
C LEU A 50 5.90 4.18 -15.68
N ARG A 51 5.10 4.98 -14.95
CA ARG A 51 5.57 5.87 -13.86
C ARG A 51 5.72 5.17 -12.51
N GLY A 52 5.57 3.84 -12.48
CA GLY A 52 5.79 3.01 -11.31
C GLY A 52 4.50 2.63 -10.57
N GLY A 53 3.42 2.38 -11.30
CA GLY A 53 2.07 2.09 -10.79
C GLY A 53 2.05 1.05 -9.66
N MET A 54 2.00 -0.23 -10.01
CA MET A 54 2.02 -1.36 -9.08
C MET A 54 3.43 -1.70 -8.56
N ARG A 55 4.44 -0.92 -8.93
CA ARG A 55 5.84 -1.22 -8.66
C ARG A 55 6.26 -0.77 -7.27
N GLY A 56 7.21 -1.51 -6.69
CA GLY A 56 7.87 -1.11 -5.45
C GLY A 56 7.19 -1.58 -4.17
N CYS A 57 7.88 -1.34 -3.07
CA CYS A 57 7.36 -1.39 -1.71
C CYS A 57 7.25 0.07 -1.24
N LYS A 58 6.06 0.50 -0.80
CA LYS A 58 5.82 1.93 -0.47
C LYS A 58 5.48 2.13 1.00
N GLY A 59 4.60 1.32 1.58
CA GLY A 59 4.29 1.39 3.00
C GLY A 59 5.32 0.65 3.84
N ILE A 60 5.83 1.32 4.89
CA ILE A 60 6.68 0.73 5.92
C ILE A 60 6.26 1.31 7.27
N ALA A 61 5.99 0.45 8.24
CA ALA A 61 5.79 0.82 9.64
C ALA A 61 6.62 -0.10 10.53
N ILE A 62 7.24 0.47 11.58
CA ILE A 62 8.09 -0.29 12.51
C ILE A 62 7.66 0.05 13.94
N ARG A 63 7.50 -0.98 14.77
CA ARG A 63 7.43 -0.91 16.23
C ARG A 63 8.44 -1.91 16.83
N GLU A 64 8.57 -1.93 18.16
CA GLU A 64 9.61 -2.72 18.85
C GLU A 64 9.56 -4.22 18.53
N ASP A 65 8.37 -4.80 18.41
CA ASP A 65 8.12 -6.23 18.23
C ASP A 65 7.64 -6.58 16.81
N GLN A 66 7.53 -5.60 15.89
CA GLN A 66 6.96 -5.86 14.58
C GLN A 66 7.42 -4.88 13.49
N VAL A 67 7.69 -5.44 12.31
CA VAL A 67 7.91 -4.71 11.06
C VAL A 67 6.73 -4.99 10.12
N VAL A 68 6.16 -3.95 9.54
CA VAL A 68 5.11 -4.06 8.53
C VAL A 68 5.57 -3.39 7.27
N ILE A 69 5.45 -4.09 6.15
CA ILE A 69 5.73 -3.55 4.83
C ILE A 69 4.54 -3.84 3.92
N SER A 70 4.38 -3.02 2.89
CA SER A 70 3.44 -3.29 1.81
C SER A 70 4.02 -3.08 0.43
N ASN A 71 3.56 -3.92 -0.49
CA ASN A 71 3.61 -3.60 -1.91
C ASN A 71 2.33 -2.84 -2.30
N TYR A 72 1.99 -2.84 -3.59
CA TYR A 72 0.80 -2.16 -4.10
C TYR A 72 -0.52 -2.61 -3.44
N SER A 73 -0.66 -3.87 -3.02
CA SER A 73 -1.97 -4.47 -2.69
C SER A 73 -1.97 -5.41 -1.48
N VAL A 74 -0.80 -5.73 -0.94
CA VAL A 74 -0.65 -6.73 0.13
C VAL A 74 0.20 -6.15 1.26
N ILE A 75 -0.23 -6.44 2.48
CA ILE A 75 0.48 -6.10 3.71
C ILE A 75 1.14 -7.36 4.26
N PHE A 76 2.41 -7.23 4.63
CA PHE A 76 3.22 -8.30 5.18
C PHE A 76 3.69 -7.89 6.58
N ARG A 77 3.44 -8.75 7.56
CA ARG A 77 3.83 -8.54 8.95
C ARG A 77 4.98 -9.48 9.30
N TYR A 78 6.04 -8.92 9.87
CA TYR A 78 7.21 -9.65 10.31
C TYR A 78 7.53 -9.33 11.77
N ASP A 79 8.18 -10.27 12.45
CA ASP A 79 8.88 -9.96 13.70
C ASP A 79 10.22 -9.24 13.41
N PRO A 80 10.95 -8.76 14.43
CA PRO A 80 12.24 -8.08 14.23
C PRO A 80 13.33 -8.98 13.61
N GLU A 81 13.17 -10.30 13.70
CA GLU A 81 14.05 -11.31 13.10
C GLU A 81 13.69 -11.64 11.64
N TRP A 82 12.72 -10.92 11.05
CA TRP A 82 12.22 -11.11 9.69
C TRP A 82 11.45 -12.43 9.46
N ASN A 83 10.93 -13.07 10.50
CA ASN A 83 9.99 -14.18 10.34
C ASN A 83 8.61 -13.63 9.97
N LEU A 84 7.98 -14.22 8.95
CA LEU A 84 6.65 -13.81 8.51
C LEU A 84 5.60 -14.24 9.55
N LEU A 85 4.93 -13.25 10.14
CA LEU A 85 3.83 -13.45 11.09
C LEU A 85 2.49 -13.63 10.37
N GLY A 86 2.35 -13.03 9.19
CA GLY A 86 1.15 -13.15 8.37
C GLY A 86 1.07 -12.12 7.25
N THR A 87 0.10 -12.32 6.38
CA THR A 87 -0.21 -11.41 5.27
C THR A 87 -1.69 -11.19 5.15
N PHE A 88 -2.10 -10.01 4.72
CA PHE A 88 -3.49 -9.75 4.36
C PHE A 88 -3.59 -8.73 3.23
N ALA A 89 -4.74 -8.74 2.57
CA ALA A 89 -5.13 -7.83 1.51
C ALA A 89 -6.64 -7.63 1.56
N HIS A 90 -7.11 -6.51 1.04
CA HIS A 90 -8.54 -6.21 0.95
C HIS A 90 -8.85 -5.73 -0.48
N PRO A 91 -9.92 -6.21 -1.15
CA PRO A 91 -10.18 -5.87 -2.56
C PRO A 91 -10.21 -4.37 -2.84
N SER A 92 -10.73 -3.57 -1.91
CA SER A 92 -10.81 -2.10 -2.03
C SER A 92 -9.54 -1.36 -1.55
N CYS A 93 -8.48 -2.07 -1.12
CA CYS A 93 -7.23 -1.52 -0.59
C CYS A 93 -6.06 -1.77 -1.57
N ALA A 94 -5.87 -0.84 -2.50
CA ALA A 94 -4.88 -0.95 -3.56
C ALA A 94 -4.14 0.39 -3.75
N GLY A 95 -2.95 0.35 -4.35
CA GLY A 95 -2.08 1.52 -4.37
C GLY A 95 -1.64 1.92 -2.97
N ILE A 96 -1.30 0.94 -2.13
CA ILE A 96 -0.86 1.23 -0.76
C ILE A 96 0.39 2.09 -0.79
N HIS A 97 0.34 3.25 -0.13
CA HIS A 97 1.44 4.21 -0.09
C HIS A 97 2.06 4.35 1.29
N ASP A 98 1.23 4.42 2.33
CA ASP A 98 1.65 4.65 3.70
C ASP A 98 0.89 3.75 4.67
N ILE A 99 1.58 3.34 5.75
CA ILE A 99 1.08 2.46 6.80
C ILE A 99 1.53 3.01 8.14
N MET A 100 0.64 2.99 9.13
CA MET A 100 0.94 3.43 10.48
C MET A 100 0.29 2.52 11.51
N PHE A 101 1.02 2.19 12.58
CA PHE A 101 0.44 1.52 13.73
C PHE A 101 -0.45 2.47 14.55
N GLN A 102 -1.56 1.94 15.06
CA GLN A 102 -2.33 2.55 16.13
C GLN A 102 -2.70 1.48 17.16
N GLY A 103 -1.88 1.35 18.20
CA GLY A 103 -1.97 0.23 19.15
C GLY A 103 -1.84 -1.11 18.42
N GLU A 104 -2.87 -1.94 18.54
CA GLU A 104 -2.95 -3.28 17.93
C GLU A 104 -3.65 -3.30 16.56
N THR A 105 -3.64 -2.16 15.86
CA THR A 105 -4.24 -2.00 14.53
C THR A 105 -3.28 -1.29 13.57
N LEU A 106 -3.61 -1.35 12.28
CA LEU A 106 -2.87 -0.70 11.21
C LEU A 106 -3.78 0.23 10.42
N TRP A 107 -3.42 1.50 10.35
CA TRP A 107 -3.95 2.41 9.35
C TRP A 107 -3.18 2.27 8.05
N VAL A 108 -3.90 2.22 6.94
CA VAL A 108 -3.36 1.98 5.60
C VAL A 108 -4.02 2.95 4.64
N THR A 109 -3.20 3.67 3.88
CA THR A 109 -3.69 4.56 2.81
C THR A 109 -3.82 3.79 1.51
N SER A 110 -5.02 3.76 0.93
CA SER A 110 -5.31 3.17 -0.38
C SER A 110 -5.42 4.28 -1.42
N ALA A 111 -4.29 4.63 -2.06
CA ALA A 111 -4.27 5.72 -3.04
C ALA A 111 -5.01 5.39 -4.34
N ARG A 112 -5.35 4.12 -4.59
CA ARG A 112 -6.16 3.75 -5.78
C ARG A 112 -7.64 4.06 -5.59
N THR A 113 -8.12 4.02 -4.36
CA THR A 113 -9.55 4.18 -4.04
C THR A 113 -9.84 5.43 -3.20
N ASP A 114 -8.82 6.18 -2.79
CA ASP A 114 -8.91 7.32 -1.88
C ASP A 114 -9.61 6.97 -0.56
N ILE A 115 -9.27 5.78 -0.04
CA ILE A 115 -9.78 5.30 1.24
C ILE A 115 -8.61 5.18 2.22
N LEU A 116 -8.80 5.70 3.42
CA LEU A 116 -7.99 5.37 4.58
C LEU A 116 -8.66 4.22 5.33
N MET A 117 -7.97 3.10 5.51
CA MET A 117 -8.53 1.87 6.10
C MET A 117 -7.77 1.45 7.36
N GLN A 118 -8.49 1.03 8.39
CA GLN A 118 -7.93 0.46 9.60
C GLN A 118 -8.17 -1.03 9.64
N PHE A 119 -7.10 -1.80 9.81
CA PHE A 119 -7.16 -3.24 9.90
C PHE A 119 -6.70 -3.74 11.27
N SER A 120 -7.30 -4.84 11.72
CA SER A 120 -6.68 -5.69 12.71
C SER A 120 -5.44 -6.37 12.11
N PHE A 121 -4.62 -6.92 12.98
CA PHE A 121 -3.45 -7.71 12.60
C PHE A 121 -3.75 -9.01 11.85
N SER A 122 -4.98 -9.53 11.93
CA SER A 122 -5.47 -10.65 11.13
C SER A 122 -6.06 -10.22 9.78
N GLY A 123 -6.12 -8.91 9.50
CA GLY A 123 -6.63 -8.36 8.24
C GLY A 123 -8.13 -8.06 8.23
N GLU A 124 -8.79 -8.07 9.39
CA GLU A 124 -10.19 -7.64 9.50
C GLU A 124 -10.28 -6.12 9.33
N LEU A 125 -11.18 -5.64 8.46
CA LEU A 125 -11.45 -4.21 8.31
C LEU A 125 -12.27 -3.72 9.51
N LEU A 126 -11.67 -2.86 10.32
CA LEU A 126 -12.29 -2.32 11.54
C LEU A 126 -12.97 -0.97 11.27
N GLN A 127 -12.30 -0.10 10.51
CA GLN A 127 -12.78 1.24 10.18
C GLN A 127 -12.31 1.65 8.78
N HIS A 128 -13.02 2.59 8.17
CA HIS A 128 -12.55 3.25 6.96
C HIS A 128 -13.07 4.68 6.87
N TYR A 129 -12.33 5.52 6.16
CA TYR A 129 -12.74 6.86 5.74
C TYR A 129 -12.60 6.96 4.24
N TYR A 130 -13.72 7.14 3.55
CA TYR A 130 -13.74 7.26 2.11
C TYR A 130 -13.75 8.73 1.70
N LEU A 131 -12.61 9.22 1.21
CA LEU A 131 -12.40 10.66 1.01
C LEU A 131 -13.22 11.24 -0.16
N ARG A 132 -13.80 10.39 -1.02
CA ARG A 132 -14.65 10.83 -2.14
C ARG A 132 -16.10 11.10 -1.71
N GLU A 133 -16.51 10.71 -0.50
CA GLU A 133 -17.84 11.02 0.01
C GLU A 133 -18.00 12.51 0.35
N PRO A 134 -19.20 13.09 0.14
CA PRO A 134 -19.46 14.47 0.51
C PRO A 134 -19.07 14.76 1.96
N SER A 135 -18.17 15.74 2.13
CA SER A 135 -17.66 16.16 3.43
C SER A 135 -17.21 17.61 3.37
N LEU A 136 -17.14 18.28 4.53
CA LEU A 136 -16.59 19.63 4.63
C LEU A 136 -15.15 19.71 4.09
N ALA A 137 -14.37 18.64 4.26
CA ALA A 137 -13.02 18.57 3.72
C ALA A 137 -13.00 18.64 2.18
N LEU A 138 -13.92 17.97 1.48
CA LEU A 138 -14.03 18.10 0.03
C LEU A 138 -14.46 19.50 -0.42
N GLU A 139 -15.36 20.14 0.34
CA GLU A 139 -15.78 21.52 0.09
C GLU A 139 -14.61 22.49 0.21
N ASP A 140 -13.82 22.37 1.28
CA ASP A 140 -12.62 23.18 1.50
C ASP A 140 -11.55 22.95 0.42
N LEU A 141 -11.37 21.70 0.00
CA LEU A 141 -10.46 21.33 -1.09
C LEU A 141 -10.98 21.76 -2.47
N ARG A 142 -12.26 22.12 -2.58
CA ARG A 142 -12.96 22.39 -3.85
C ARG A 142 -12.81 21.25 -4.86
N TRP A 143 -12.70 20.02 -4.36
CA TRP A 143 -12.54 18.82 -5.16
C TRP A 143 -13.90 18.14 -5.34
N LYS A 144 -14.25 17.80 -6.59
CA LYS A 144 -15.51 17.14 -6.95
C LYS A 144 -15.22 15.74 -7.53
N PRO A 145 -14.82 14.77 -6.71
CA PRO A 145 -14.50 13.44 -7.18
C PRO A 145 -15.74 12.69 -7.68
N THR A 146 -15.54 11.78 -8.64
CA THR A 146 -16.54 10.75 -8.93
C THR A 146 -16.48 9.67 -7.86
N LEU A 147 -17.63 9.24 -7.35
CA LEU A 147 -17.70 8.09 -6.44
C LEU A 147 -17.34 6.80 -7.19
N LEU A 148 -16.29 6.12 -6.74
CA LEU A 148 -15.82 4.83 -7.26
C LEU A 148 -16.55 3.63 -6.63
N LEU A 149 -16.98 3.77 -5.38
CA LEU A 149 -17.54 2.70 -4.55
C LEU A 149 -18.74 3.23 -3.74
N GLN A 150 -19.69 2.34 -3.46
CA GLN A 150 -20.71 2.51 -2.41
C GLN A 150 -20.21 1.95 -1.07
N PRO A 151 -20.76 2.37 0.08
CA PRO A 151 -20.29 1.92 1.40
C PRO A 151 -20.31 0.40 1.59
N ASP A 152 -21.36 -0.28 1.14
CA ASP A 152 -21.49 -1.74 1.20
C ASP A 152 -20.46 -2.45 0.31
N GLN A 153 -20.16 -1.85 -0.86
CA GLN A 153 -19.14 -2.35 -1.77
C GLN A 153 -17.73 -2.30 -1.16
N ILE A 154 -17.44 -1.29 -0.32
CA ILE A 154 -16.18 -1.20 0.43
C ILE A 154 -16.12 -2.34 1.43
N LEU A 155 -17.13 -2.50 2.29
CA LEU A 155 -17.12 -3.52 3.34
C LEU A 155 -17.05 -4.96 2.79
N MET A 156 -17.73 -5.22 1.68
CA MET A 156 -17.74 -6.54 1.04
C MET A 156 -16.54 -6.77 0.12
N GLY A 157 -15.75 -5.74 -0.20
CA GLY A 157 -14.70 -5.83 -1.20
C GLY A 157 -15.23 -6.26 -2.58
N SER A 158 -16.41 -5.77 -2.97
CA SER A 158 -17.14 -6.26 -4.15
C SER A 158 -16.47 -5.95 -5.50
N ILE A 159 -15.58 -4.96 -5.53
CA ILE A 159 -14.74 -4.63 -6.68
C ILE A 159 -13.28 -4.84 -6.29
N ASN A 160 -12.55 -5.60 -7.09
CA ASN A 160 -11.18 -6.00 -6.80
C ASN A 160 -10.15 -5.01 -7.37
N PHE A 161 -9.89 -3.93 -6.65
CA PHE A 161 -8.89 -2.94 -7.06
C PHE A 161 -7.44 -3.46 -7.06
N LEU A 162 -7.20 -4.65 -6.53
CA LEU A 162 -5.90 -5.31 -6.63
C LEU A 162 -5.62 -5.74 -8.08
N ASP A 163 -6.66 -6.12 -8.83
CA ASP A 163 -6.57 -6.54 -10.22
C ASP A 163 -6.99 -5.40 -11.16
N PRO A 164 -6.04 -4.79 -11.90
CA PRO A 164 -6.33 -3.67 -12.79
C PRO A 164 -7.30 -4.01 -13.94
N ARG A 165 -7.61 -5.29 -14.16
CA ARG A 165 -8.54 -5.75 -15.20
C ARG A 165 -10.01 -5.71 -14.76
N THR A 166 -10.29 -5.53 -13.48
CA THR A 166 -11.66 -5.61 -12.93
C THR A 166 -12.35 -4.27 -12.76
N TYR A 167 -11.71 -3.17 -13.13
CA TYR A 167 -12.26 -1.83 -13.10
C TYR A 167 -11.81 -1.02 -14.31
N ASP A 168 -12.62 -0.04 -14.72
CA ASP A 168 -12.38 0.81 -15.90
C ASP A 168 -12.51 2.31 -15.59
N PHE A 169 -12.38 2.68 -14.32
CA PHE A 169 -12.45 4.07 -13.92
C PHE A 169 -11.21 4.80 -14.44
N GLY A 170 -11.43 5.84 -15.25
CA GLY A 170 -10.35 6.72 -15.69
C GLY A 170 -9.49 7.12 -14.50
N GLU A 171 -8.18 6.98 -14.64
CA GLU A 171 -7.22 7.07 -13.52
C GLU A 171 -7.14 8.46 -12.86
N TYR A 172 -7.93 9.42 -13.35
CA TYR A 172 -7.87 10.83 -12.99
C TYR A 172 -9.29 11.39 -12.92
N ASP A 173 -9.58 12.12 -11.85
CA ASP A 173 -10.74 13.00 -11.84
C ASP A 173 -10.55 14.02 -12.96
N ARG A 174 -11.52 14.09 -13.87
CA ARG A 174 -11.52 15.07 -14.96
C ARG A 174 -12.03 16.38 -14.38
N GLU A 175 -11.20 17.42 -14.41
CA GLU A 175 -11.60 18.81 -14.12
C GLU A 175 -12.65 19.32 -15.11
#